data_AF-A0A174J850-F1
#
_entry.id   AF-A0A174J850-F1
#
_cell.length_a   1.000
_cell.length_b   1.000
_cell.length_c   1.000
_cell.angle_alpha   90.00
_cell.angle_beta   90.00
_cell.angle_gamma   90.00
#
_symmetry.space_group_name_H-M   'P 1'
#
loop_
_entity.id
_entity.type
_entity.pdbx_description
1 polymer ?
#
loop_
_entity_poly.entity_id
_entity_poly.type
_entity_poly.pdbx_seq_one_letter_code
_entity_poly.pdbx_strand_id
1 'polypeptide(L)'
;MTKGIVEHDFRGVTEENAGTTGEKLYVKYGITGIRGQAEKGFPAVMEAGLPALERGLKKGLSLEQAGCAALLALMVSTVDTNLIARSNRETQLQVTEEIKEILERNPYPEEDMLEILDRAFISKNLSPGGSADLLAFTYFLYFLKEQ
;
A
#
# COMPACT_ATOMS: atom_id res chain seq x y z
N MET A 1 6.41 -20.63 -3.72
CA MET A 1 6.86 -20.15 -5.04
C MET A 1 7.53 -18.75 -4.99
N THR A 2 7.74 -18.15 -3.81
CA THR A 2 8.51 -16.89 -3.66
C THR A 2 9.39 -16.90 -2.40
N LYS A 3 9.48 -18.06 -1.72
CA LYS A 3 10.24 -18.21 -0.48
C LYS A 3 11.72 -17.94 -0.73
N GLY A 4 12.30 -17.00 0.02
CA GLY A 4 13.71 -16.63 -0.07
C GLY A 4 14.02 -15.60 -1.16
N ILE A 5 13.01 -15.04 -1.85
CA ILE A 5 13.24 -14.01 -2.88
C ILE A 5 13.83 -12.74 -2.28
N VAL A 6 13.47 -12.37 -1.04
CA VAL A 6 14.03 -11.18 -0.39
C VAL A 6 15.52 -11.38 -0.14
N GLU A 7 15.89 -12.53 0.45
CA GLU A 7 17.28 -12.87 0.72
C GLU A 7 18.10 -12.97 -0.58
N HIS A 8 17.53 -13.60 -1.61
CA HIS A 8 18.18 -13.79 -2.89
C HIS A 8 18.42 -12.46 -3.61
N ASP A 9 17.39 -11.63 -3.75
CA ASP A 9 17.47 -10.38 -4.53
C ASP A 9 18.31 -9.31 -3.84
N PHE A 10 18.30 -9.25 -2.51
CA PHE A 10 19.11 -8.28 -1.77
C PHE A 10 20.48 -8.83 -1.35
N ARG A 11 20.86 -10.03 -1.80
CA ARG A 11 22.15 -10.63 -1.48
C ARG A 11 23.29 -9.77 -1.99
N GLY A 12 24.16 -9.34 -1.08
CA GLY A 12 25.34 -8.53 -1.44
C GLY A 12 25.00 -7.09 -1.82
N VAL A 13 23.74 -6.65 -1.65
CA VAL A 13 23.35 -5.25 -1.80
C VAL A 13 23.86 -4.46 -0.59
N THR A 14 24.59 -3.39 -0.84
CA THR A 14 25.19 -2.48 0.14
C THR A 14 24.82 -1.04 -0.20
N GLU A 15 25.14 -0.09 0.69
CA GLU A 15 24.92 1.34 0.41
C GLU A 15 25.71 1.82 -0.82
N GLU A 16 26.85 1.18 -1.10
CA GLU A 16 27.75 1.53 -2.19
C GLU A 16 27.26 1.04 -3.57
N ASN A 17 26.51 -0.07 -3.62
CA ASN A 17 26.10 -0.70 -4.88
C ASN A 17 24.58 -0.72 -5.14
N ALA A 18 23.76 -0.20 -4.20
CA ALA A 18 22.31 -0.15 -4.36
C ALA A 18 21.90 0.76 -5.55
N GLY A 19 21.43 0.15 -6.63
CA GLY A 19 21.07 0.84 -7.88
C GLY A 19 19.63 1.34 -7.90
N THR A 20 18.72 0.59 -7.28
CA THR A 20 17.28 0.89 -7.26
C THR A 20 16.84 1.53 -5.95
N THR A 21 15.71 2.24 -5.98
CA THR A 21 15.13 2.80 -4.75
C THR A 21 14.78 1.72 -3.73
N GLY A 22 14.28 0.57 -4.18
CA GLY A 22 13.96 -0.56 -3.29
C GLY A 22 15.19 -1.09 -2.55
N GLU A 23 16.32 -1.26 -3.26
CA GLU A 23 17.59 -1.67 -2.65
C GLU A 23 18.11 -0.66 -1.64
N LYS A 24 18.07 0.64 -1.97
CA LYS A 24 18.49 1.72 -1.06
C LYS A 24 17.66 1.72 0.22
N LEU A 25 16.34 1.54 0.10
CA LEU A 25 15.44 1.47 1.26
C LEU A 25 15.61 0.18 2.06
N TYR A 26 15.94 -0.92 1.41
CA TYR A 26 16.26 -2.17 2.09
C TYR A 26 17.53 -2.04 2.92
N VAL A 27 18.63 -1.56 2.34
CA VAL A 27 19.89 -1.41 3.07
C VAL A 27 19.76 -0.42 4.23
N LYS A 28 19.11 0.72 3.98
CA LYS A 28 19.01 1.80 4.97
C LYS A 28 18.01 1.53 6.10
N TYR A 29 16.89 0.83 5.81
CA TYR A 29 15.77 0.71 6.74
C TYR A 29 15.21 -0.72 6.89
N GLY A 30 15.76 -1.71 6.19
CA GLY A 30 15.20 -3.08 6.15
C GLY A 30 13.88 -3.20 5.41
N ILE A 31 13.48 -2.18 4.62
CA ILE A 31 12.20 -2.17 3.91
C ILE A 31 12.30 -3.07 2.68
N THR A 32 11.53 -4.15 2.66
CA THR A 32 11.56 -5.17 1.61
C THR A 32 10.62 -4.88 0.43
N GLY A 33 9.65 -3.98 0.61
CA GLY A 33 8.67 -3.59 -0.41
C GLY A 33 7.86 -4.76 -0.96
N ILE A 34 7.57 -4.73 -2.27
CA ILE A 34 6.74 -5.74 -2.94
C ILE A 34 7.34 -7.16 -2.86
N ARG A 35 8.67 -7.29 -2.79
CA ARG A 35 9.35 -8.59 -2.63
C ARG A 35 8.98 -9.25 -1.29
N GLY A 36 8.93 -8.46 -0.22
CA GLY A 36 8.50 -8.94 1.09
C GLY A 36 7.02 -9.30 1.14
N GLN A 37 6.17 -8.55 0.43
CA GLN A 37 4.76 -8.93 0.26
C GLN A 37 4.66 -10.28 -0.47
N ALA A 38 5.31 -10.41 -1.63
CA ALA A 38 5.26 -11.62 -2.44
C ALA A 38 5.81 -12.86 -1.71
N GLU A 39 6.91 -12.73 -0.96
CA GLU A 39 7.48 -13.81 -0.16
C GLU A 39 6.52 -14.33 0.92
N LYS A 40 5.76 -13.43 1.54
CA LYS A 40 4.78 -13.73 2.59
C LYS A 40 3.38 -14.08 2.07
N GLY A 41 3.17 -14.08 0.75
CA GLY A 41 1.86 -14.34 0.15
C GLY A 41 0.88 -13.16 0.19
N PHE A 42 1.41 -11.94 0.08
CA PHE A 42 0.67 -10.67 0.03
C PHE A 42 -0.25 -10.39 1.23
N PRO A 43 0.27 -10.40 2.47
CA PRO A 43 -0.53 -10.17 3.67
C PRO A 43 -1.33 -8.86 3.63
N ALA A 44 -0.78 -7.77 3.07
CA ALA A 44 -1.53 -6.50 2.97
C ALA A 44 -2.82 -6.67 2.14
N VAL A 45 -2.77 -7.45 1.06
CA VAL A 45 -3.93 -7.73 0.21
C VAL A 45 -4.90 -8.66 0.91
N MET A 46 -4.40 -9.75 1.49
CA MET A 46 -5.23 -10.79 2.09
C MET A 46 -5.90 -10.35 3.41
N GLU A 47 -5.23 -9.52 4.20
CA GLU A 47 -5.65 -9.17 5.57
C GLU A 47 -6.26 -7.77 5.66
N ALA A 48 -5.92 -6.85 4.73
CA ALA A 48 -6.44 -5.48 4.74
C ALA A 48 -7.25 -5.13 3.49
N GLY A 49 -6.64 -5.20 2.30
CA GLY A 49 -7.27 -4.77 1.05
C GLY A 49 -8.56 -5.51 0.71
N LEU A 50 -8.48 -6.84 0.56
CA LEU A 50 -9.62 -7.67 0.19
C LEU A 50 -10.74 -7.64 1.24
N PRO A 51 -10.45 -7.76 2.55
CA PRO A 51 -11.50 -7.63 3.56
C PRO A 51 -12.16 -6.24 3.59
N ALA A 52 -11.42 -5.15 3.33
CA ALA A 52 -12.00 -3.80 3.26
C ALA A 52 -12.97 -3.65 2.09
N LEU A 53 -12.56 -4.13 0.90
CA LEU A 53 -13.36 -4.14 -0.32
C LEU A 53 -14.65 -4.94 -0.14
N GLU A 54 -14.55 -6.21 0.26
CA GLU A 54 -15.69 -7.12 0.42
C GLU A 54 -16.69 -6.61 1.45
N ARG A 55 -16.22 -6.08 2.59
CA ARG A 55 -17.09 -5.49 3.60
C ARG A 55 -17.82 -4.25 3.08
N GLY A 56 -17.16 -3.44 2.25
CA GLY A 56 -17.76 -2.24 1.67
C GLY A 56 -18.89 -2.60 0.72
N LEU A 57 -18.62 -3.54 -0.19
CA LEU A 57 -19.61 -4.05 -1.13
C LEU A 57 -20.80 -4.71 -0.42
N LYS A 58 -20.55 -5.50 0.64
CA LYS A 58 -21.61 -6.11 1.46
C LYS A 58 -22.50 -5.07 2.17
N LYS A 59 -21.97 -3.87 2.44
CA LYS A 59 -22.73 -2.74 3.00
C LYS A 59 -23.54 -1.99 1.94
N GLY A 60 -23.45 -2.36 0.67
CA GLY A 60 -24.13 -1.71 -0.45
C GLY A 60 -23.39 -0.52 -1.04
N LEU A 61 -22.10 -0.34 -0.71
CA LEU A 61 -21.27 0.69 -1.33
C LEU A 61 -20.96 0.34 -2.78
N SER A 62 -20.67 1.36 -3.59
CA SER A 62 -20.16 1.15 -4.94
C SER A 62 -18.77 0.50 -4.91
N LEU A 63 -18.38 -0.12 -6.03
CA LEU A 63 -17.03 -0.66 -6.22
C LEU A 63 -15.95 0.41 -5.99
N GLU A 64 -16.21 1.63 -6.45
CA GLU A 64 -15.32 2.78 -6.30
C GLU A 64 -15.15 3.18 -4.82
N GLN A 65 -16.26 3.34 -4.09
CA GLN A 65 -16.23 3.68 -2.66
C GLN A 65 -15.49 2.61 -1.84
N ALA A 66 -15.81 1.34 -2.06
CA ALA A 66 -15.15 0.22 -1.39
C ALA A 66 -13.68 0.10 -1.80
N GLY A 67 -13.35 0.43 -3.05
CA GLY A 67 -12.00 0.51 -3.59
C GLY A 67 -11.13 1.57 -2.96
N CYS A 68 -11.66 2.79 -2.80
CA CYS A 68 -10.99 3.88 -2.10
C CYS A 68 -10.66 3.50 -0.65
N ALA A 69 -11.62 2.91 0.06
CA ALA A 69 -11.39 2.41 1.41
C ALA A 69 -10.31 1.29 1.44
N ALA A 70 -10.33 0.38 0.47
CA ALA A 70 -9.32 -0.66 0.34
C ALA A 70 -7.92 -0.09 0.05
N LEU A 71 -7.81 0.95 -0.78
CA LEU A 71 -6.55 1.65 -1.05
C LEU A 71 -5.96 2.24 0.22
N LEU A 72 -6.79 2.96 1.00
CA LEU A 72 -6.36 3.54 2.27
C LEU A 72 -5.93 2.45 3.28
N ALA A 73 -6.67 1.35 3.36
CA ALA A 73 -6.30 0.22 4.21
C ALA A 73 -4.98 -0.44 3.78
N LEU A 74 -4.70 -0.50 2.47
CA LEU A 74 -3.42 -0.98 1.93
C LEU A 74 -2.27 -0.04 2.30
N MET A 75 -2.48 1.27 2.20
CA MET A 75 -1.48 2.27 2.59
C MET A 75 -1.11 2.19 4.07
N VAL A 76 -2.05 1.83 4.95
CA VAL A 76 -1.80 1.61 6.38
C VAL A 76 -1.08 0.28 6.65
N SER A 77 -1.38 -0.76 5.87
CA SER A 77 -0.86 -2.11 6.09
C SER A 77 0.44 -2.44 5.35
N THR A 78 0.93 -1.52 4.52
CA THR A 78 2.18 -1.69 3.76
C THR A 78 3.08 -0.47 3.86
N VAL A 79 4.38 -0.71 3.78
CA VAL A 79 5.35 0.38 3.59
C VAL A 79 5.47 0.64 2.10
N ASP A 80 4.81 1.69 1.63
CA ASP A 80 4.87 2.10 0.23
C ASP A 80 6.22 2.75 -0.11
N THR A 81 7.06 2.02 -0.84
CA THR A 81 8.37 2.49 -1.25
C THR A 81 8.31 3.66 -2.23
N ASN A 82 7.23 3.80 -3.02
CA ASN A 82 7.05 4.95 -3.93
C ASN A 82 6.77 6.23 -3.15
N LEU A 83 6.03 6.13 -2.05
CA LEU A 83 5.77 7.28 -1.18
C LEU A 83 7.08 7.80 -0.56
N ILE A 84 7.94 6.89 -0.08
CA ILE A 84 9.26 7.25 0.45
C ILE A 84 10.17 7.80 -0.66
N ALA A 85 10.13 7.22 -1.86
CA ALA A 85 10.93 7.65 -3.01
C ALA A 85 10.66 9.11 -3.43
N ARG A 86 9.40 9.55 -3.36
CA ARG A 86 8.99 10.91 -3.70
C ARG A 86 9.05 11.90 -2.55
N SER A 87 9.26 11.41 -1.33
CA SER A 87 9.36 12.23 -0.12
C SER A 87 10.50 11.74 0.77
N ASN A 88 10.19 11.19 1.94
CA ASN A 88 11.12 10.58 2.87
C ASN A 88 10.35 9.66 3.83
N ARG A 89 11.07 8.97 4.73
CA ARG A 89 10.47 8.01 5.67
C ARG A 89 9.57 8.69 6.71
N GLU A 90 9.92 9.88 7.17
CA GLU A 90 9.13 10.63 8.15
C GLU A 90 7.77 11.02 7.57
N THR A 91 7.75 11.60 6.36
CA THR A 91 6.52 11.93 5.65
C THR A 91 5.67 10.69 5.39
N GLN A 92 6.27 9.55 5.02
CA GLN A 92 5.50 8.32 4.85
C GLN A 92 4.84 7.86 6.15
N LEU A 93 5.53 7.94 7.30
CA LEU A 93 4.95 7.58 8.60
C LEU A 93 3.82 8.53 9.00
N GLN A 94 4.01 9.84 8.82
CA GLN A 94 2.99 10.85 9.11
C GLN A 94 1.71 10.62 8.30
N VAL A 95 1.85 10.39 6.99
CA VAL A 95 0.72 10.11 6.10
C VAL A 95 0.02 8.80 6.47
N THR A 96 0.80 7.78 6.86
CA THR A 96 0.24 6.50 7.29
C THR A 96 -0.63 6.67 8.54
N GLU A 97 -0.16 7.44 9.52
CA GLU A 97 -0.93 7.71 10.74
C GLU A 97 -2.17 8.57 10.47
N GLU A 98 -2.05 9.60 9.63
CA GLU A 98 -3.19 10.44 9.22
C GLU A 98 -4.31 9.59 8.59
N ILE A 99 -3.96 8.68 7.67
CA ILE A 99 -4.92 7.79 7.03
C ILE A 99 -5.52 6.80 8.03
N LYS A 100 -4.71 6.28 8.94
CA LYS A 100 -5.18 5.39 10.00
C LYS A 100 -6.22 6.08 10.88
N GLU A 101 -5.97 7.32 11.31
CA GLU A 101 -6.94 8.12 12.08
C GLU A 101 -8.25 8.36 11.30
N ILE A 102 -8.15 8.62 9.99
CA ILE A 102 -9.33 8.76 9.12
C ILE A 102 -10.14 7.45 9.12
N LEU A 103 -9.49 6.30 8.92
CA LEU A 103 -10.14 4.99 8.86
C LEU A 103 -10.74 4.55 10.21
N GLU A 104 -10.13 4.94 11.34
CA GLU A 104 -10.65 4.68 12.68
C GLU A 104 -11.96 5.46 12.93
N ARG A 105 -12.07 6.69 12.40
CA ARG A 105 -13.30 7.49 12.52
C ARG A 105 -14.38 7.04 11.54
N ASN A 106 -13.99 6.80 10.30
CA ASN A 106 -14.87 6.31 9.26
C ASN A 106 -14.11 5.34 8.33
N PRO A 107 -14.36 4.03 8.42
CA PRO A 107 -13.71 3.04 7.56
C PRO A 107 -14.00 3.19 6.06
N TYR A 108 -15.03 3.97 5.70
CA TYR A 108 -15.42 4.28 4.33
C TYR A 108 -15.62 5.80 4.19
N PRO A 109 -14.52 6.58 4.11
CA PRO A 109 -14.59 8.03 4.03
C PRO A 109 -15.45 8.51 2.87
N GLU A 110 -16.13 9.65 3.08
CA GLU A 110 -16.92 10.30 2.04
C GLU A 110 -16.03 10.91 0.95
N GLU A 111 -16.62 11.17 -0.21
CA GLU A 111 -15.93 11.65 -1.40
C GLU A 111 -15.18 12.97 -1.15
N ASP A 112 -15.76 13.88 -0.37
CA ASP A 112 -15.14 15.16 0.00
C ASP A 112 -13.82 14.99 0.77
N MET A 113 -13.77 14.04 1.71
CA MET A 113 -12.57 13.70 2.46
C MET A 113 -11.52 13.07 1.56
N LEU A 114 -11.93 12.21 0.61
CA LEU A 114 -11.04 11.61 -0.37
C LEU A 114 -10.45 12.67 -1.31
N GLU A 115 -11.24 13.66 -1.77
CA GLU A 115 -10.75 14.78 -2.58
C GLU A 115 -9.79 15.70 -1.81
N ILE A 116 -10.01 15.90 -0.51
CA ILE A 116 -9.08 16.64 0.35
C ILE A 116 -7.74 15.90 0.43
N LEU A 117 -7.78 14.58 0.66
CA LEU A 117 -6.59 13.75 0.74
C LEU A 117 -5.83 13.72 -0.60
N ASP A 118 -6.54 13.55 -1.73
CA ASP A 118 -5.95 13.53 -3.06
C ASP A 118 -5.25 14.86 -3.39
N ARG A 119 -5.91 16.00 -3.12
CA ARG A 119 -5.28 17.32 -3.29
C ARG A 119 -4.06 17.50 -2.39
N ALA A 120 -4.11 17.01 -1.15
CA ALA A 120 -2.96 17.04 -0.25
C ALA A 120 -1.79 16.21 -0.81
N PHE A 121 -2.07 15.05 -1.42
CA PHE A 121 -1.07 14.20 -2.04
C PHE A 121 -0.45 14.87 -3.27
N ILE A 122 -1.28 15.43 -4.15
CA ILE A 122 -0.83 16.16 -5.34
C ILE A 122 0.06 17.34 -4.94
N SER A 123 -0.36 18.17 -3.98
CA SER A 123 0.41 19.36 -3.55
C SER A 123 1.77 19.01 -2.94
N LYS A 124 1.87 17.85 -2.28
CA LYS A 124 3.11 17.32 -1.68
C LYS A 124 3.91 16.42 -2.64
N ASN A 125 3.47 16.26 -3.89
CA ASN A 125 4.04 15.33 -4.87
C ASN A 125 4.14 13.88 -4.35
N LEU A 126 3.18 13.46 -3.52
CA LEU A 126 3.09 12.12 -2.97
C LEU A 126 2.34 11.20 -3.92
N SER A 127 2.80 9.96 -4.05
CA SER A 127 2.11 8.94 -4.83
C SER A 127 2.27 7.57 -4.17
N PRO A 128 1.17 6.96 -3.69
CA PRO A 128 1.17 5.64 -3.10
C PRO A 128 1.05 4.56 -4.18
N GLY A 129 1.98 4.59 -5.15
CA GLY A 129 1.95 3.70 -6.30
C GLY A 129 2.05 2.22 -5.92
N GLY A 130 2.83 1.88 -4.88
CA GLY A 130 2.93 0.49 -4.43
C GLY A 130 1.61 -0.01 -3.84
N SER A 131 0.87 0.86 -3.17
CA SER A 131 -0.45 0.56 -2.62
C SER A 131 -1.51 0.45 -3.72
N ALA A 132 -1.41 1.27 -4.77
CA ALA A 132 -2.26 1.18 -5.96
C ALA A 132 -2.06 -0.14 -6.71
N ASP A 133 -0.82 -0.61 -6.87
CA ASP A 133 -0.53 -1.92 -7.45
C ASP A 133 -1.16 -3.06 -6.62
N LEU A 134 -1.09 -2.97 -5.29
CA LEU A 134 -1.76 -3.92 -4.40
C LEU A 134 -3.29 -3.83 -4.47
N LEU A 135 -3.87 -2.65 -4.72
CA LEU A 135 -5.30 -2.50 -4.95
C LEU A 135 -5.72 -3.20 -6.25
N ALA A 136 -4.94 -3.05 -7.33
CA ALA A 136 -5.19 -3.77 -8.57
C ALA A 136 -5.17 -5.29 -8.35
N PHE A 137 -4.22 -5.79 -7.56
CA PHE A 137 -4.19 -7.20 -7.19
C PHE A 137 -5.37 -7.61 -6.30
N THR A 138 -5.81 -6.73 -5.40
CA THR A 138 -7.02 -6.93 -4.58
C THR A 138 -8.26 -7.10 -5.45
N TYR A 139 -8.46 -6.23 -6.45
CA TYR A 139 -9.55 -6.35 -7.41
C TYR A 139 -9.46 -7.65 -8.22
N PHE A 140 -8.27 -8.00 -8.69
CA PHE A 140 -8.07 -9.25 -9.42
C PHE A 140 -8.54 -10.47 -8.60
N LEU A 141 -8.13 -10.57 -7.34
CA LEU A 141 -8.54 -11.67 -6.47
C LEU A 141 -10.05 -11.65 -6.19
N TYR A 142 -10.62 -10.47 -5.94
CA TYR A 142 -12.06 -10.31 -5.74
C TYR A 142 -12.85 -10.84 -6.94
N PHE A 143 -12.55 -10.37 -8.15
CA PHE A 143 -13.25 -10.81 -9.36
C PHE A 143 -12.97 -12.26 -9.74
N LEU A 144 -11.82 -12.82 -9.34
CA LEU A 144 -11.54 -14.24 -9.55
C LEU A 144 -12.38 -15.14 -8.64
N LYS A 145 -12.71 -14.69 -7.42
CA LYS A 145 -13.55 -15.44 -6.47
C LYS A 145 -15.02 -15.45 -6.84
N GLU A 146 -15.49 -14.43 -7.56
CA GLU A 146 -16.90 -14.28 -7.98
C GLU A 146 -17.23 -15.03 -9.28
N GLN A 147 -16.28 -15.81 -9.83
CA GLN A 147 -16.49 -16.67 -11.02
C GLN A 147 -17.04 -18.04 -10.67
#